data_AF-A0A2J7RLI9-F1
#
_entry.id   AF-A0A2J7RLI9-F1
#
_cell.length_a   1.000
_cell.length_b   1.000
_cell.length_c   1.000
_cell.angle_alpha   90.00
_cell.angle_beta   90.00
_cell.angle_gamma   90.00
#
_symmetry.space_group_name_H-M   'P 1'
#
loop_
_entity.id
_entity.type
_entity.pdbx_description
1 polymer ?
#
loop_
_entity_poly.entity_id
_entity_poly.type
_entity_poly.pdbx_seq_one_letter_code
_entity_poly.pdbx_strand_id
1 'polypeptide(L)'
;MKIYRRGRSAQCLSHTDSRMTSSSGDSHHAKTSSRLVNTVPVFLIAFLCFLRNNESETDSSALPEESRQCNPSLPVEMEHDVSRMRGDAIGTTLYSECWVLKILMKLMKFCSEDWSEDVETELCLLWDMTIEPDVVELLMQYDFLDLASRIIRDTTIPRLMEILVGIMGNLSCVPSVRMEIAKRVTIIHMLLDLLSLPDVPTLLQLMRLLQACFWDLRNTEAKISSSAIPEEHSVLHENKTIVSSEPEMITECSELNVSPSLIHGVDGKVGESCSFIADTKQLRYVGNLSVEKSVDHHPLEEVSQHLQSCVVDLKQSRLTSCALHEPDHTGNPRVVESHVLDPDQIDCESDNMNDRINGRQFQFNEESSKEKTEVHSLWLQELCDVNKWLPSVSFILRSSKNEELICNSLAMLDSLSCVPVNNGLLGMHIASPDIVLALVEALKQLHHESSKDEDLCPDIKLEKAVCHWASVLSTFTSFPQGKVALGSRAEALGTSMCNHLIVDKPSNQLSEHQGEFIMLAATVMSSLLEDMGFFHPPTFNCFLTILTFLQGRSTAQRNECNKEYEENVTGSATLEVEQEVIANLEKYFVAVVQLADGEEVAHVLQHCNPEHVAILQSIMEGKKSS
;
A
#
# COMPACT_ATOMS: atom_id res chain seq x y z
N MET A 1 18.90 44.12 -29.88
CA MET A 1 17.55 43.87 -30.44
C MET A 1 16.52 44.32 -29.40
N LYS A 2 15.41 44.93 -29.82
CA LYS A 2 14.62 45.93 -29.08
C LYS A 2 13.98 45.44 -27.76
N ILE A 3 14.11 46.28 -26.74
CA ILE A 3 13.37 46.36 -25.48
C ILE A 3 11.96 46.89 -25.76
N TYR A 4 10.92 46.33 -25.12
CA TYR A 4 9.67 47.07 -24.84
C TYR A 4 9.07 46.69 -23.48
N ARG A 5 9.04 47.68 -22.58
CA ARG A 5 8.21 47.79 -21.38
C ARG A 5 6.84 48.35 -21.73
N ARG A 6 5.78 47.90 -21.03
CA ARG A 6 4.57 48.66 -20.59
C ARG A 6 3.65 47.63 -19.90
N GLY A 7 3.03 47.80 -18.73
CA GLY A 7 2.82 48.97 -17.87
C GLY A 7 1.35 49.38 -17.84
N ARG A 8 0.74 49.32 -16.63
CA ARG A 8 -0.57 49.89 -16.17
C ARG A 8 -1.83 49.07 -16.52
N SER A 9 -2.95 49.13 -15.80
CA SER A 9 -3.43 49.67 -14.50
C SER A 9 -4.95 49.43 -14.50
N ALA A 10 -5.53 49.23 -13.32
CA ALA A 10 -6.96 49.03 -13.04
C ALA A 10 -7.90 50.15 -13.54
N GLN A 11 -9.18 49.80 -13.79
CA GLN A 11 -10.37 50.53 -13.32
C GLN A 11 -11.68 49.76 -13.58
N CYS A 12 -12.54 49.70 -12.56
CA CYS A 12 -13.91 49.19 -12.54
C CYS A 12 -14.96 50.32 -12.71
N LEU A 13 -16.23 49.91 -12.89
CA LEU A 13 -17.50 50.63 -12.68
C LEU A 13 -17.90 51.61 -13.82
N SER A 14 -19.15 51.73 -14.29
CA SER A 14 -20.51 51.43 -13.75
C SER A 14 -21.58 51.70 -14.82
N HIS A 15 -22.80 51.12 -14.65
CA HIS A 15 -24.16 51.63 -14.97
C HIS A 15 -24.49 52.07 -16.43
N THR A 16 -25.68 51.93 -17.04
CA THR A 16 -27.08 51.65 -16.65
C THR A 16 -27.92 51.47 -17.94
N ASP A 17 -28.93 50.59 -17.87
CA ASP A 17 -30.28 50.63 -18.48
C ASP A 17 -30.61 51.47 -19.74
N SER A 18 -31.22 50.82 -20.76
CA SER A 18 -32.69 50.93 -21.02
C SER A 18 -33.15 50.49 -22.44
N ARG A 19 -34.19 49.64 -22.44
CA ARG A 19 -35.39 49.59 -23.31
C ARG A 19 -35.38 48.97 -24.74
N MET A 20 -36.12 47.85 -24.80
CA MET A 20 -37.31 47.52 -25.63
C MET A 20 -37.22 47.59 -27.16
N THR A 21 -37.45 46.43 -27.81
CA THR A 21 -38.71 46.14 -28.56
C THR A 21 -38.87 44.64 -28.82
N SER A 22 -40.14 44.22 -28.80
CA SER A 22 -40.76 42.91 -29.02
C SER A 22 -40.64 42.31 -30.44
N SER A 23 -40.64 40.97 -30.56
CA SER A 23 -41.72 40.21 -31.24
C SER A 23 -41.45 38.69 -31.32
N SER A 24 -42.41 37.91 -30.82
CA SER A 24 -42.96 36.63 -31.33
C SER A 24 -42.06 35.60 -32.05
N GLY A 25 -42.18 34.33 -31.63
CA GLY A 25 -41.95 33.20 -32.53
C GLY A 25 -41.59 31.88 -31.85
N ASP A 26 -42.63 31.15 -31.43
CA ASP A 26 -42.79 29.70 -31.41
C ASP A 26 -41.77 28.72 -30.80
N SER A 27 -42.42 27.76 -30.16
CA SER A 27 -41.96 26.56 -29.47
C SER A 27 -41.08 25.63 -30.29
N HIS A 28 -40.06 25.05 -29.64
CA HIS A 28 -39.83 23.61 -29.71
C HIS A 28 -39.11 23.11 -28.45
N HIS A 29 -39.73 22.12 -27.82
CA HIS A 29 -39.19 21.32 -26.72
C HIS A 29 -37.89 20.62 -27.14
N ALA A 30 -36.81 20.83 -26.37
CA ALA A 30 -35.72 19.88 -26.26
C ALA A 30 -35.21 19.89 -24.81
N LYS A 31 -35.63 18.89 -24.03
CA LYS A 31 -35.04 18.57 -22.73
C LYS A 31 -33.68 17.92 -22.99
N THR A 32 -32.61 18.65 -22.76
CA THR A 32 -31.26 18.07 -22.62
C THR A 32 -31.13 17.49 -21.22
N SER A 33 -31.34 16.18 -21.13
CA SER A 33 -31.06 15.37 -19.95
C SER A 33 -29.58 14.97 -19.96
N SER A 34 -28.73 15.80 -19.36
CA SER A 34 -27.37 15.38 -18.97
C SER A 34 -27.46 14.63 -17.65
N ARG A 35 -27.67 13.31 -17.71
CA ARG A 35 -27.34 12.39 -16.63
C ARG A 35 -26.16 11.56 -17.10
N LEU A 36 -24.94 12.00 -16.76
CA LEU A 36 -23.86 11.04 -16.53
C LEU A 36 -24.32 10.23 -15.32
N VAL A 37 -24.68 9.00 -15.58
CA VAL A 37 -24.93 8.02 -14.52
C VAL A 37 -23.55 7.72 -13.92
N ASN A 38 -23.42 7.97 -12.62
CA ASN A 38 -22.35 7.45 -11.80
C ASN A 38 -22.43 5.92 -11.85
N THR A 39 -21.72 5.32 -12.80
CA THR A 39 -21.44 3.90 -12.79
C THR A 39 -20.37 3.67 -11.73
N VAL A 40 -20.77 3.18 -10.56
CA VAL A 40 -19.81 2.58 -9.62
C VAL A 40 -19.09 1.48 -10.41
N PRO A 41 -17.74 1.45 -10.46
CA PRO A 41 -17.05 0.51 -11.32
C PRO A 41 -17.22 -0.90 -10.72
N VAL A 42 -17.95 -1.77 -11.44
CA VAL A 42 -18.01 -3.24 -11.24
C VAL A 42 -16.59 -3.83 -11.09
N PHE A 43 -15.59 -3.13 -11.62
CA PHE A 43 -14.16 -3.41 -11.58
C PHE A 43 -13.50 -3.42 -10.19
N LEU A 44 -14.02 -2.69 -9.19
CA LEU A 44 -13.50 -2.75 -7.81
C LEU A 44 -13.92 -4.07 -7.13
N ILE A 45 -15.10 -4.59 -7.48
CA ILE A 45 -15.65 -5.82 -6.90
C ILE A 45 -14.84 -7.02 -7.39
N ALA A 46 -14.49 -7.10 -8.67
CA ALA A 46 -13.67 -8.20 -9.21
C ALA A 46 -12.26 -8.28 -8.57
N PHE A 47 -11.60 -7.13 -8.37
CA PHE A 47 -10.28 -7.07 -7.73
C PHE A 47 -10.34 -7.39 -6.22
N LEU A 48 -11.37 -6.89 -5.52
CA LEU A 48 -11.59 -7.23 -4.10
C LEU A 48 -12.01 -8.70 -3.89
N CYS A 49 -12.78 -9.28 -4.81
CA CYS A 49 -13.12 -10.71 -4.79
C CYS A 49 -11.87 -11.58 -5.01
N PHE A 50 -10.94 -11.17 -5.87
CA PHE A 50 -9.68 -11.89 -6.07
C PHE A 50 -8.75 -11.85 -4.85
N LEU A 51 -8.61 -10.69 -4.19
CA LEU A 51 -7.81 -10.58 -2.97
C LEU A 51 -8.41 -11.37 -1.79
N ARG A 52 -9.75 -11.47 -1.72
CA ARG A 52 -10.46 -12.13 -0.62
C ARG A 52 -10.58 -13.65 -0.74
N ASN A 53 -10.51 -14.23 -1.94
CA ASN A 53 -10.74 -15.66 -2.15
C ASN A 53 -9.51 -16.57 -1.93
N ASN A 54 -8.38 -16.05 -1.43
CA ASN A 54 -7.14 -16.83 -1.23
C ASN A 54 -6.94 -17.34 0.21
N GLU A 55 -7.93 -17.25 1.10
CA GLU A 55 -7.81 -17.71 2.48
C GLU A 55 -8.82 -18.81 2.85
N SER A 56 -8.28 -19.95 3.28
CA SER A 56 -8.85 -21.09 4.03
C SER A 56 -9.43 -22.30 3.25
N GLU A 57 -8.68 -23.42 3.34
CA GLU A 57 -9.14 -24.82 3.21
C GLU A 57 -9.34 -25.43 4.61
N THR A 58 -10.13 -26.50 4.71
CA THR A 58 -10.50 -27.36 5.89
C THR A 58 -11.63 -26.79 6.77
N ASP A 59 -12.68 -27.51 7.17
CA ASP A 59 -12.80 -28.93 7.52
C ASP A 59 -14.27 -29.43 7.40
N SER A 60 -14.45 -30.75 7.29
CA SER A 60 -15.70 -31.43 6.92
C SER A 60 -16.45 -32.03 8.12
N SER A 61 -17.78 -31.87 8.20
CA SER A 61 -18.67 -32.90 8.78
C SER A 61 -20.18 -32.72 8.49
N ALA A 62 -20.69 -33.59 7.62
CA ALA A 62 -21.91 -34.41 7.68
C ALA A 62 -23.32 -33.85 8.06
N LEU A 63 -24.28 -34.12 7.15
CA LEU A 63 -25.71 -34.54 7.28
C LEU A 63 -26.68 -33.67 6.42
N PRO A 64 -27.91 -34.14 6.10
CA PRO A 64 -28.25 -35.07 5.02
C PRO A 64 -29.13 -34.44 3.92
N GLU A 65 -28.96 -34.92 2.69
CA GLU A 65 -29.77 -34.57 1.52
C GLU A 65 -31.24 -34.99 1.68
N GLU A 66 -32.14 -34.02 1.77
CA GLU A 66 -33.51 -34.17 1.28
C GLU A 66 -34.10 -32.78 1.02
N SER A 67 -34.64 -32.58 -0.20
CA SER A 67 -35.39 -31.41 -0.70
C SER A 67 -34.65 -30.32 -1.52
N ARG A 68 -34.11 -30.70 -2.69
CA ARG A 68 -34.04 -29.76 -3.84
C ARG A 68 -34.46 -30.44 -5.13
N GLN A 69 -35.78 -30.53 -5.32
CA GLN A 69 -36.35 -30.88 -6.61
C GLN A 69 -37.17 -29.71 -7.12
N CYS A 70 -36.58 -28.92 -8.03
CA CYS A 70 -37.30 -28.11 -9.01
C CYS A 70 -36.32 -27.48 -10.02
N ASN A 71 -35.90 -28.25 -11.03
CA ASN A 71 -35.85 -27.80 -12.41
C ASN A 71 -36.10 -29.01 -13.32
N PRO A 72 -36.95 -28.90 -14.36
CA PRO A 72 -37.17 -30.01 -15.28
C PRO A 72 -35.88 -30.28 -16.06
N SER A 73 -35.36 -31.50 -15.95
CA SER A 73 -34.19 -31.95 -16.70
C SER A 73 -34.42 -31.77 -18.19
N LEU A 74 -33.46 -31.17 -18.89
CA LEU A 74 -33.46 -31.06 -20.35
C LEU A 74 -33.56 -32.47 -20.96
N PRO A 75 -34.36 -32.65 -22.03
CA PRO A 75 -34.41 -33.90 -22.77
C PRO A 75 -32.99 -34.31 -23.22
N VAL A 76 -32.59 -35.53 -22.90
CA VAL A 76 -31.27 -36.15 -23.19
C VAL A 76 -30.89 -36.07 -24.69
N GLU A 77 -31.86 -35.84 -25.59
CA GLU A 77 -31.60 -35.65 -27.02
C GLU A 77 -31.00 -34.28 -27.39
N MET A 78 -31.05 -33.26 -26.52
CA MET A 78 -30.51 -31.91 -26.82
C MET A 78 -29.08 -31.66 -26.33
N GLU A 79 -28.51 -32.49 -25.46
CA GLU A 79 -27.10 -32.33 -25.01
C GLU A 79 -26.10 -32.46 -26.18
N HIS A 80 -26.42 -33.33 -27.14
CA HIS A 80 -25.62 -33.52 -28.35
C HIS A 80 -25.76 -32.35 -29.35
N ASP A 81 -26.86 -31.60 -29.31
CA ASP A 81 -27.07 -30.40 -30.13
C ASP A 81 -26.47 -29.14 -29.48
N VAL A 82 -26.48 -29.04 -28.14
CA VAL A 82 -25.75 -27.99 -27.41
C VAL A 82 -24.25 -28.10 -27.69
N SER A 83 -23.69 -29.31 -27.72
CA SER A 83 -22.29 -29.56 -28.07
C SER A 83 -21.94 -29.21 -29.52
N ARG A 84 -22.90 -29.32 -30.47
CA ARG A 84 -22.73 -28.91 -31.88
C ARG A 84 -22.98 -27.41 -32.10
N MET A 85 -23.77 -26.77 -31.24
CA MET A 85 -24.01 -25.33 -31.22
C MET A 85 -22.89 -24.54 -30.55
N ARG A 86 -22.06 -25.20 -29.74
CA ARG A 86 -20.88 -24.61 -29.06
C ARG A 86 -19.70 -24.30 -30.00
N GLY A 87 -19.88 -24.45 -31.31
CA GLY A 87 -18.80 -24.62 -32.29
C GLY A 87 -17.68 -23.57 -32.28
N ASP A 88 -18.01 -22.28 -32.12
CA ASP A 88 -17.03 -21.17 -32.11
C ASP A 88 -16.86 -20.57 -30.71
N ALA A 89 -17.34 -21.23 -29.67
CA ALA A 89 -17.25 -20.70 -28.31
C ALA A 89 -15.87 -20.95 -27.70
N ILE A 90 -15.35 -19.97 -26.95
CA ILE A 90 -14.07 -20.11 -26.24
C ILE A 90 -14.31 -20.86 -24.93
N GLY A 91 -13.79 -22.09 -24.84
CA GLY A 91 -13.90 -22.93 -23.66
C GLY A 91 -15.35 -23.15 -23.22
N THR A 92 -15.70 -22.64 -22.04
CA THR A 92 -17.04 -22.73 -21.46
C THR A 92 -17.91 -21.49 -21.65
N THR A 93 -17.31 -20.40 -22.12
CA THR A 93 -17.95 -19.09 -22.28
C THR A 93 -18.91 -19.05 -23.46
N LEU A 94 -19.65 -17.93 -23.61
CA LEU A 94 -20.45 -17.62 -24.80
C LEU A 94 -19.69 -16.77 -25.83
N TYR A 95 -18.40 -16.53 -25.60
CA TYR A 95 -17.58 -15.66 -26.43
C TYR A 95 -17.11 -16.38 -27.69
N SER A 96 -17.07 -15.65 -28.81
CA SER A 96 -16.69 -16.18 -30.12
C SER A 96 -15.17 -16.17 -30.33
N GLU A 97 -14.56 -17.34 -30.54
CA GLU A 97 -13.14 -17.50 -30.86
C GLU A 97 -12.81 -16.78 -32.17
N CYS A 98 -13.57 -17.01 -33.24
CA CYS A 98 -13.38 -16.32 -34.52
C CYS A 98 -13.45 -14.79 -34.40
N TRP A 99 -14.24 -14.25 -33.47
CA TRP A 99 -14.28 -12.81 -33.22
C TRP A 99 -12.96 -12.33 -32.61
N VAL A 100 -12.48 -12.99 -31.54
CA VAL A 100 -11.19 -12.64 -30.90
C VAL A 100 -10.05 -12.75 -31.91
N LEU A 101 -10.00 -13.83 -32.71
CA LEU A 101 -8.97 -14.02 -33.74
C LEU A 101 -8.97 -12.90 -34.79
N LYS A 102 -10.16 -12.39 -35.18
CA LYS A 102 -10.23 -11.24 -36.10
C LYS A 102 -9.62 -9.99 -35.48
N ILE A 103 -9.85 -9.74 -34.19
CA ILE A 103 -9.24 -8.61 -33.48
C ILE A 103 -7.72 -8.77 -33.43
N LEU A 104 -7.21 -9.95 -33.09
CA LEU A 104 -5.77 -10.23 -33.10
C LEU A 104 -5.15 -10.03 -34.49
N MET A 105 -5.83 -10.48 -35.55
CA MET A 105 -5.37 -10.27 -36.93
C MET A 105 -5.34 -8.79 -37.32
N LYS A 106 -6.27 -7.97 -36.82
CA LYS A 106 -6.23 -6.50 -36.99
C LYS A 106 -5.04 -5.91 -36.23
N LEU A 107 -4.86 -6.28 -34.96
CA LEU A 107 -3.74 -5.81 -34.13
C LEU A 107 -2.37 -6.18 -34.71
N MET A 108 -2.22 -7.37 -35.29
CA MET A 108 -0.97 -7.78 -35.95
C MET A 108 -0.55 -6.87 -37.10
N LYS A 109 -1.51 -6.19 -37.75
CA LYS A 109 -1.29 -5.28 -38.86
C LYS A 109 -1.44 -3.81 -38.47
N PHE A 110 -1.72 -3.55 -37.19
CA PHE A 110 -2.09 -2.24 -36.72
C PHE A 110 -0.97 -1.22 -36.91
N CYS A 111 -1.30 -0.09 -37.51
CA CYS A 111 -0.50 1.11 -37.54
C CYS A 111 -1.23 2.22 -36.76
N SER A 112 -0.51 3.19 -36.19
CA SER A 112 -1.14 4.27 -35.40
C SER A 112 -2.17 5.10 -36.18
N GLU A 113 -2.10 5.11 -37.52
CA GLU A 113 -3.08 5.76 -38.40
C GLU A 113 -4.43 5.00 -38.48
N ASP A 114 -4.45 3.72 -38.10
CA ASP A 114 -5.64 2.87 -38.11
C ASP A 114 -6.53 3.03 -36.86
N TRP A 115 -6.12 3.89 -35.92
CA TRP A 115 -6.89 4.13 -34.70
C TRP A 115 -8.22 4.81 -35.00
N SER A 116 -9.31 4.20 -34.55
CA SER A 116 -10.68 4.68 -34.72
C SER A 116 -11.55 4.29 -33.53
N GLU A 117 -12.72 4.93 -33.38
CA GLU A 117 -13.70 4.58 -32.34
C GLU A 117 -14.17 3.11 -32.45
N ASP A 118 -14.21 2.56 -33.66
CA ASP A 118 -14.57 1.16 -33.89
C ASP A 118 -13.50 0.21 -33.32
N VAL A 119 -12.22 0.51 -33.56
CA VAL A 119 -11.10 -0.27 -33.01
C VAL A 119 -11.05 -0.14 -31.49
N GLU A 120 -11.27 1.06 -30.95
CA GLU A 120 -11.37 1.27 -29.51
C GLU A 120 -12.48 0.42 -28.89
N THR A 121 -13.67 0.44 -29.50
CA THR A 121 -14.84 -0.33 -29.03
C THR A 121 -14.54 -1.83 -29.05
N GLU A 122 -13.96 -2.34 -30.13
CA GLU A 122 -13.57 -3.75 -30.23
C GLU A 122 -12.54 -4.15 -29.18
N LEU A 123 -11.56 -3.29 -28.88
CA LEU A 123 -10.55 -3.59 -27.86
C LEU A 123 -11.08 -3.45 -26.44
N CYS A 124 -12.02 -2.55 -26.18
CA CYS A 124 -12.70 -2.46 -24.89
C CYS A 124 -13.54 -3.72 -24.64
N LEU A 125 -14.25 -4.22 -25.66
CA LEU A 125 -14.96 -5.49 -25.56
C LEU A 125 -14.01 -6.66 -25.28
N LEU A 126 -12.86 -6.70 -25.98
CA LEU A 126 -11.84 -7.72 -25.71
C LEU A 126 -11.30 -7.60 -24.27
N TRP A 127 -11.09 -6.38 -23.77
CA TRP A 127 -10.70 -6.14 -22.39
C TRP A 127 -11.73 -6.68 -21.40
N ASP A 128 -13.02 -6.39 -21.58
CA ASP A 128 -14.07 -6.94 -20.71
C ASP A 128 -14.07 -8.48 -20.72
N MET A 129 -13.83 -9.11 -21.88
CA MET A 129 -13.79 -10.58 -22.01
C MET A 129 -12.59 -11.21 -21.28
N THR A 130 -11.48 -10.48 -21.09
CA THR A 130 -10.26 -11.01 -20.46
C THR A 130 -10.37 -11.25 -18.95
N ILE A 131 -11.55 -11.00 -18.36
CA ILE A 131 -11.87 -11.50 -17.01
C ILE A 131 -12.05 -13.02 -16.98
N GLU A 132 -12.44 -13.63 -18.11
CA GLU A 132 -12.66 -15.07 -18.21
C GLU A 132 -11.34 -15.83 -18.49
N PRO A 133 -11.03 -16.88 -17.72
CA PRO A 133 -9.78 -17.62 -17.85
C PRO A 133 -9.63 -18.31 -19.22
N ASP A 134 -10.73 -18.79 -19.80
CA ASP A 134 -10.71 -19.43 -21.13
C ASP A 134 -10.27 -18.43 -22.23
N VAL A 135 -10.65 -17.16 -22.10
CA VAL A 135 -10.23 -16.09 -23.03
C VAL A 135 -8.76 -15.74 -22.83
N VAL A 136 -8.29 -15.71 -21.58
CA VAL A 136 -6.86 -15.53 -21.26
C VAL A 136 -6.02 -16.65 -21.89
N GLU A 137 -6.45 -17.90 -21.76
CA GLU A 137 -5.74 -19.05 -22.35
C GLU A 137 -5.65 -18.90 -23.88
N LEU A 138 -6.77 -18.56 -24.54
CA LEU A 138 -6.77 -18.29 -25.98
C LEU A 138 -5.77 -17.18 -26.34
N LEU A 139 -5.80 -16.03 -25.66
CA LEU A 139 -4.87 -14.93 -25.96
C LEU A 139 -3.39 -15.33 -25.78
N MET A 140 -3.10 -16.15 -24.78
CA MET A 140 -1.75 -16.68 -24.55
C MET A 140 -1.31 -17.65 -25.65
N GLN A 141 -2.21 -18.47 -26.20
CA GLN A 141 -1.91 -19.34 -27.35
C GLN A 141 -1.49 -18.56 -28.61
N TYR A 142 -1.90 -17.30 -28.74
CA TYR A 142 -1.58 -16.42 -29.86
C TYR A 142 -0.55 -15.34 -29.51
N ASP A 143 0.29 -15.56 -28.49
CA ASP A 143 1.39 -14.66 -28.09
C ASP A 143 0.97 -13.20 -27.89
N PHE A 144 -0.21 -12.98 -27.28
CA PHE A 144 -0.75 -11.63 -27.10
C PHE A 144 0.22 -10.68 -26.36
N LEU A 145 1.02 -11.18 -25.42
CA LEU A 145 2.00 -10.37 -24.70
C LEU A 145 3.05 -9.72 -25.62
N ASP A 146 3.57 -10.45 -26.61
CA ASP A 146 4.52 -9.88 -27.59
C ASP A 146 3.84 -8.92 -28.55
N LEU A 147 2.60 -9.26 -28.95
CA LEU A 147 1.80 -8.39 -29.80
C LEU A 147 1.52 -7.04 -29.11
N ALA A 148 1.01 -7.08 -27.89
CA ALA A 148 0.71 -5.90 -27.09
C ALA A 148 1.97 -5.08 -26.79
N SER A 149 3.05 -5.71 -26.34
CA SER A 149 4.30 -5.01 -26.03
C SER A 149 4.92 -4.32 -27.24
N ARG A 150 4.82 -4.90 -28.44
CA ARG A 150 5.23 -4.24 -29.69
C ARG A 150 4.38 -3.01 -29.97
N ILE A 151 3.06 -3.12 -29.88
CA ILE A 151 2.16 -1.99 -30.17
C ILE A 151 2.34 -0.87 -29.14
N ILE A 152 2.45 -1.19 -27.86
CA ILE A 152 2.67 -0.21 -26.78
C ILE A 152 3.95 0.60 -27.01
N ARG A 153 5.04 -0.05 -27.42
CA ARG A 153 6.31 0.62 -27.68
C ARG A 153 6.27 1.58 -28.88
N ASP A 154 5.45 1.29 -29.87
CA ASP A 154 5.44 2.01 -31.14
C ASP A 154 4.30 3.04 -31.22
N THR A 155 3.29 2.95 -30.35
CA THR A 155 2.15 3.86 -30.34
C THR A 155 2.43 5.14 -29.53
N THR A 156 1.70 6.20 -29.84
CA THR A 156 1.64 7.45 -29.05
C THR A 156 0.22 7.75 -28.59
N ILE A 157 -0.69 6.79 -28.71
CA ILE A 157 -2.13 6.96 -28.44
C ILE A 157 -2.40 6.49 -27.01
N PRO A 158 -2.65 7.43 -26.05
CA PRO A 158 -2.76 7.06 -24.63
C PRO A 158 -3.89 6.07 -24.36
N ARG A 159 -5.04 6.25 -25.02
CA ARG A 159 -6.20 5.36 -24.86
C ARG A 159 -5.91 3.92 -25.30
N LEU A 160 -5.13 3.73 -26.38
CA LEU A 160 -4.71 2.40 -26.82
C LEU A 160 -3.74 1.77 -25.82
N MET A 161 -2.78 2.55 -25.30
CA MET A 161 -1.86 2.07 -24.26
C MET A 161 -2.63 1.63 -23.01
N GLU A 162 -3.55 2.47 -22.53
CA GLU A 162 -4.41 2.17 -21.39
C GLU A 162 -5.13 0.83 -21.58
N ILE A 163 -5.79 0.63 -22.72
CA ILE A 163 -6.54 -0.60 -23.00
C ILE A 163 -5.61 -1.82 -23.07
N LEU A 164 -4.47 -1.72 -23.77
CA LEU A 164 -3.55 -2.86 -23.90
C LEU A 164 -2.89 -3.23 -22.56
N VAL A 165 -2.50 -2.24 -21.76
CA VAL A 165 -1.97 -2.45 -20.41
C VAL A 165 -3.06 -3.00 -19.50
N GLY A 166 -4.30 -2.53 -19.64
CA GLY A 166 -5.48 -3.04 -18.92
C GLY A 166 -5.77 -4.52 -19.22
N ILE A 167 -5.72 -4.89 -20.50
CA ILE A 167 -5.81 -6.29 -20.94
C ILE A 167 -4.67 -7.09 -20.28
N MET A 168 -3.42 -6.68 -20.45
CA MET A 168 -2.26 -7.37 -19.82
C MET A 168 -2.42 -7.49 -18.30
N GLY A 169 -2.99 -6.48 -17.63
CA GLY A 169 -3.33 -6.49 -16.22
C GLY A 169 -4.30 -7.62 -15.85
N ASN A 170 -5.38 -7.79 -16.63
CA ASN A 170 -6.32 -8.90 -16.43
C ASN A 170 -5.67 -10.26 -16.70
N LEU A 171 -4.89 -10.40 -17.79
CA LEU A 171 -4.17 -11.66 -18.06
C LEU A 171 -3.25 -12.04 -16.89
N SER A 172 -2.61 -11.05 -16.25
CA SER A 172 -1.68 -11.25 -15.14
C SER A 172 -2.34 -11.71 -13.83
N CYS A 173 -3.67 -11.75 -13.76
CA CYS A 173 -4.36 -12.43 -12.67
C CYS A 173 -4.10 -13.95 -12.69
N VAL A 174 -3.77 -14.52 -13.86
CA VAL A 174 -3.42 -15.93 -14.03
C VAL A 174 -1.93 -16.16 -13.74
N PRO A 175 -1.55 -17.05 -12.80
CA PRO A 175 -0.15 -17.25 -12.42
C PRO A 175 0.77 -17.67 -13.58
N SER A 176 0.30 -18.49 -14.51
CA SER A 176 1.10 -18.90 -15.69
C SER A 176 1.46 -17.72 -16.59
N VAL A 177 0.59 -16.71 -16.72
CA VAL A 177 0.87 -15.49 -17.48
C VAL A 177 1.95 -14.66 -16.79
N ARG A 178 1.89 -14.51 -15.47
CA ARG A 178 2.92 -13.77 -14.73
C ARG A 178 4.30 -14.39 -14.89
N MET A 179 4.36 -15.73 -14.88
CA MET A 179 5.60 -16.45 -15.20
C MET A 179 6.09 -16.16 -16.63
N GLU A 180 5.20 -16.09 -17.61
CA GLU A 180 5.56 -15.73 -18.99
C GLU A 180 6.03 -14.29 -19.14
N ILE A 181 5.41 -13.33 -18.44
CA ILE A 181 5.90 -11.93 -18.38
C ILE A 181 7.30 -11.89 -17.77
N ALA A 182 7.48 -12.60 -16.66
CA ALA A 182 8.73 -12.60 -15.91
C ALA A 182 9.91 -13.24 -16.67
N LYS A 183 9.64 -14.10 -17.67
CA LYS A 183 10.65 -14.63 -18.61
C LYS A 183 11.09 -13.61 -19.68
N ARG A 184 10.31 -12.56 -19.92
CA ARG A 184 10.48 -11.65 -21.05
C ARG A 184 10.99 -10.29 -20.58
N VAL A 185 12.32 -10.16 -20.45
CA VAL A 185 12.98 -8.92 -19.99
C VAL A 185 12.55 -7.68 -20.79
N THR A 186 12.27 -7.83 -22.08
CA THR A 186 11.79 -6.72 -22.93
C THR A 186 10.43 -6.20 -22.52
N ILE A 187 9.54 -7.07 -22.01
CA ILE A 187 8.25 -6.66 -21.47
C ILE A 187 8.46 -5.98 -20.12
N ILE A 188 9.32 -6.52 -19.26
CA ILE A 188 9.67 -5.90 -17.97
C ILE A 188 10.18 -4.48 -18.17
N HIS A 189 11.16 -4.28 -19.06
CA HIS A 189 11.69 -2.95 -19.40
C HIS A 189 10.59 -2.02 -19.87
N MET A 190 9.75 -2.48 -20.81
CA MET A 190 8.63 -1.69 -21.32
C MET A 190 7.69 -1.26 -20.17
N LEU A 191 7.31 -2.17 -19.27
CA LEU A 191 6.44 -1.85 -18.15
C LEU A 191 7.05 -0.85 -17.18
N LEU A 192 8.35 -0.95 -16.89
CA LEU A 192 9.05 0.01 -16.03
C LEU A 192 9.18 1.38 -16.72
N ASP A 193 9.41 1.41 -18.03
CA ASP A 193 9.48 2.66 -18.81
C ASP A 193 8.13 3.40 -18.80
N LEU A 194 7.01 2.68 -18.81
CA LEU A 194 5.66 3.27 -18.76
C LEU A 194 5.39 4.07 -17.47
N LEU A 195 6.11 3.82 -16.37
CA LEU A 195 5.97 4.61 -15.13
C LEU A 195 6.29 6.10 -15.34
N SER A 196 7.06 6.42 -16.38
CA SER A 196 7.45 7.79 -16.72
C SER A 196 6.42 8.52 -17.59
N LEU A 197 5.33 7.85 -17.98
CA LEU A 197 4.27 8.48 -18.76
C LEU A 197 3.40 9.40 -17.89
N PRO A 198 2.89 10.51 -18.43
CA PRO A 198 2.02 11.43 -17.70
C PRO A 198 0.54 11.00 -17.68
N ASP A 199 0.16 9.97 -18.45
CA ASP A 199 -1.24 9.57 -18.63
C ASP A 199 -1.74 8.74 -17.44
N VAL A 200 -2.60 9.35 -16.62
CA VAL A 200 -3.13 8.76 -15.37
C VAL A 200 -3.88 7.44 -15.62
N PRO A 201 -4.79 7.31 -16.61
CA PRO A 201 -5.46 6.04 -16.88
C PRO A 201 -4.49 4.90 -17.21
N THR A 202 -3.49 5.15 -18.06
CA THR A 202 -2.45 4.15 -18.36
C THR A 202 -1.66 3.76 -17.11
N LEU A 203 -1.26 4.74 -16.29
CA LEU A 203 -0.55 4.47 -15.04
C LEU A 203 -1.39 3.65 -14.05
N LEU A 204 -2.70 3.89 -13.96
CA LEU A 204 -3.59 3.10 -13.09
C LEU A 204 -3.61 1.62 -13.50
N GLN A 205 -3.74 1.33 -14.79
CA GLN A 205 -3.68 -0.04 -15.29
C GLN A 205 -2.30 -0.66 -15.08
N LEU A 206 -1.24 0.12 -15.27
CA LEU A 206 0.12 -0.31 -15.02
C LEU A 206 0.35 -0.68 -13.56
N MET A 207 -0.14 0.12 -12.60
CA MET A 207 0.02 -0.19 -11.17
C MET A 207 -0.67 -1.52 -10.81
N ARG A 208 -1.87 -1.77 -11.33
CA ARG A 208 -2.57 -3.05 -11.17
C ARG A 208 -1.75 -4.22 -11.73
N LEU A 209 -1.24 -4.07 -12.94
CA LEU A 209 -0.41 -5.08 -13.61
C LEU A 209 0.88 -5.38 -12.82
N LEU A 210 1.58 -4.33 -12.37
CA LEU A 210 2.82 -4.46 -11.61
C LEU A 210 2.58 -5.11 -10.25
N GLN A 211 1.53 -4.71 -9.52
CA GLN A 211 1.14 -5.36 -8.26
C GLN A 211 0.86 -6.85 -8.44
N ALA A 212 0.13 -7.24 -9.50
CA ALA A 212 -0.09 -8.65 -9.81
C ALA A 212 1.23 -9.39 -10.04
N CYS A 213 2.17 -8.81 -10.79
CA CYS A 213 3.50 -9.39 -11.04
C CYS A 213 4.33 -9.52 -9.74
N PHE A 214 4.30 -8.51 -8.87
CA PHE A 214 5.10 -8.48 -7.64
C PHE A 214 4.56 -9.39 -6.54
N TRP A 215 3.28 -9.79 -6.61
CA TRP A 215 2.69 -10.76 -5.70
C TRP A 215 3.50 -12.06 -5.63
N ASP A 216 3.94 -12.58 -6.77
CA ASP A 216 4.74 -13.80 -6.81
C ASP A 216 6.14 -13.59 -6.22
N LEU A 217 6.75 -12.42 -6.46
CA LEU A 217 8.07 -12.07 -5.91
C LEU A 217 8.05 -12.04 -4.39
N ARG A 218 7.04 -11.39 -3.80
CA ARG A 218 6.85 -11.32 -2.35
C ARG A 218 6.64 -12.71 -1.73
N ASN A 219 5.87 -13.56 -2.39
CA ASN A 219 5.48 -14.87 -1.85
C ASN A 219 6.45 -16.02 -2.17
N THR A 220 7.62 -15.72 -2.75
CA THR A 220 8.61 -16.75 -3.11
C THR A 220 9.21 -17.43 -1.87
N GLU A 221 9.38 -16.70 -0.76
CA GLU A 221 9.98 -17.22 0.48
C GLU A 221 9.07 -18.20 1.24
N ALA A 222 7.76 -17.99 1.22
CA ALA A 222 6.81 -18.87 1.93
C ALA A 222 6.90 -20.34 1.45
N LYS A 223 7.34 -20.56 0.21
CA LYS A 223 7.51 -21.91 -0.39
C LYS A 223 8.92 -22.49 -0.18
N ILE A 224 9.96 -21.66 -0.07
CA ILE A 224 11.32 -22.13 0.18
C ILE A 224 11.46 -22.57 1.66
N SER A 225 10.88 -21.80 2.59
CA SER A 225 10.91 -22.13 4.02
C SER A 225 10.05 -23.34 4.41
N SER A 226 9.02 -23.68 3.62
CA SER A 226 8.14 -24.85 3.87
C SER A 226 8.58 -26.13 3.16
N SER A 227 9.55 -26.08 2.25
CA SER A 227 10.08 -27.25 1.51
C SER A 227 11.45 -27.73 1.99
N ALA A 228 12.02 -27.13 3.03
CA ALA A 228 13.22 -27.63 3.69
C ALA A 228 12.88 -28.91 4.50
N ILE A 229 13.37 -30.06 4.00
CA ILE A 229 13.21 -31.42 4.52
C ILE A 229 13.76 -31.57 5.96
N PRO A 230 13.22 -32.49 6.79
CA PRO A 230 13.63 -32.67 8.20
C PRO A 230 15.11 -33.04 8.33
N GLU A 231 15.78 -32.43 9.30
CA GLU A 231 17.14 -32.78 9.70
C GLU A 231 17.25 -34.29 10.00
N GLU A 232 17.92 -35.03 9.12
CA GLU A 232 18.50 -36.32 9.47
C GLU A 232 19.55 -36.08 10.54
N HIS A 233 19.21 -36.42 11.79
CA HIS A 233 20.16 -36.56 12.89
C HIS A 233 21.18 -37.66 12.56
N SER A 234 22.26 -37.29 11.88
CA SER A 234 23.43 -38.14 11.72
C SER A 234 24.41 -37.89 12.86
N VAL A 235 24.41 -38.86 13.77
CA VAL A 235 25.45 -39.15 14.76
C VAL A 235 26.82 -39.20 14.06
N LEU A 236 27.83 -38.52 14.60
CA LEU A 236 29.19 -39.06 14.83
C LEU A 236 30.13 -37.99 15.47
N HIS A 237 30.62 -38.39 16.64
CA HIS A 237 31.97 -38.19 17.20
C HIS A 237 32.48 -36.80 17.62
N GLU A 238 32.51 -36.67 18.95
CA GLU A 238 33.58 -36.03 19.71
C GLU A 238 34.97 -36.32 19.12
N ASN A 239 35.72 -35.25 18.85
CA ASN A 239 37.17 -35.27 19.01
C ASN A 239 37.66 -33.94 19.56
N LYS A 240 38.52 -34.07 20.56
CA LYS A 240 39.00 -33.08 21.51
C LYS A 240 40.41 -32.63 21.12
N THR A 241 40.74 -31.37 21.44
CA THR A 241 42.10 -30.77 21.57
C THR A 241 42.77 -30.43 20.22
N ILE A 242 43.39 -29.27 19.99
CA ILE A 242 44.45 -28.58 20.76
C ILE A 242 44.45 -27.06 20.48
N VAL A 243 44.68 -26.28 21.54
CA VAL A 243 44.98 -24.84 21.57
C VAL A 243 46.43 -24.59 21.13
N SER A 244 46.67 -23.64 20.24
CA SER A 244 47.94 -22.90 20.20
C SER A 244 47.74 -21.47 19.70
N SER A 245 48.06 -20.55 20.59
CA SER A 245 48.27 -19.11 20.44
C SER A 245 49.52 -18.78 19.60
N GLU A 246 49.45 -17.75 18.75
CA GLU A 246 50.28 -16.52 18.80
C GLU A 246 50.08 -15.62 17.56
N PRO A 247 50.44 -14.31 17.62
CA PRO A 247 49.80 -13.23 16.87
C PRO A 247 50.59 -12.78 15.63
N GLU A 248 49.87 -12.31 14.59
CA GLU A 248 50.49 -11.69 13.41
C GLU A 248 50.48 -10.16 13.47
N MET A 249 51.62 -9.62 13.06
CA MET A 249 52.04 -8.23 13.13
C MET A 249 51.38 -7.34 12.06
N ILE A 250 51.09 -6.11 12.48
CA ILE A 250 50.81 -4.94 11.64
C ILE A 250 52.06 -4.61 10.82
N THR A 251 51.89 -4.46 9.50
CA THR A 251 52.92 -3.83 8.65
C THR A 251 52.29 -2.69 7.86
N GLU A 252 52.63 -1.46 8.25
CA GLU A 252 52.52 -0.25 7.42
C GLU A 252 53.46 -0.37 6.21
N CYS A 253 53.00 0.09 5.04
CA CYS A 253 53.91 0.61 4.01
C CYS A 253 53.22 1.61 3.08
N SER A 254 53.64 2.87 3.24
CA SER A 254 54.30 3.68 2.21
C SER A 254 53.48 4.33 1.10
N GLU A 255 53.30 5.63 1.29
CA GLU A 255 53.14 6.69 0.30
C GLU A 255 54.19 6.61 -0.83
N LEU A 256 53.75 6.83 -2.06
CA LEU A 256 54.64 7.24 -3.16
C LEU A 256 54.07 8.44 -3.91
N ASN A 257 54.78 9.55 -3.74
CA ASN A 257 54.76 10.74 -4.57
C ASN A 257 55.17 10.43 -6.02
N VAL A 258 54.43 10.93 -7.00
CA VAL A 258 54.99 11.29 -8.31
C VAL A 258 54.42 12.65 -8.74
N SER A 259 55.34 13.58 -8.97
CA SER A 259 55.12 14.96 -9.45
C SER A 259 54.95 15.04 -10.98
N PRO A 260 54.55 16.22 -11.51
CA PRO A 260 53.87 16.36 -12.81
C PRO A 260 54.76 16.93 -13.92
N SER A 261 54.42 16.62 -15.19
CA SER A 261 54.67 17.49 -16.35
C SER A 261 54.26 16.79 -17.65
N LEU A 262 53.38 17.39 -18.47
CA LEU A 262 53.75 18.04 -19.74
C LEU A 262 52.53 18.46 -20.58
N ILE A 263 52.70 19.65 -21.16
CA ILE A 263 51.79 20.46 -21.97
C ILE A 263 51.87 20.02 -23.44
N HIS A 264 50.73 19.87 -24.12
CA HIS A 264 50.43 20.10 -25.55
C HIS A 264 48.88 20.02 -25.65
N GLY A 265 48.08 20.97 -26.15
CA GLY A 265 48.32 22.02 -27.12
C GLY A 265 47.64 21.70 -28.44
N VAL A 266 46.29 21.62 -28.51
CA VAL A 266 45.52 21.66 -29.77
C VAL A 266 44.16 22.36 -29.57
N ASP A 267 43.96 23.40 -30.36
CA ASP A 267 42.75 24.22 -30.54
C ASP A 267 41.58 23.43 -31.17
N GLY A 268 40.34 23.75 -30.78
CA GLY A 268 39.14 23.28 -31.46
C GLY A 268 37.82 23.71 -30.81
N LYS A 269 37.39 24.94 -31.09
CA LYS A 269 36.07 25.51 -30.74
C LYS A 269 34.90 24.61 -31.17
N VAL A 270 33.92 24.35 -30.29
CA VAL A 270 32.46 24.40 -30.55
C VAL A 270 31.72 24.46 -29.20
N GLY A 271 30.73 25.36 -29.08
CA GLY A 271 29.46 25.05 -28.38
C GLY A 271 29.27 25.58 -26.97
N GLU A 272 28.59 26.71 -26.86
CA GLU A 272 28.05 27.29 -25.64
C GLU A 272 27.07 26.35 -24.92
N SER A 273 27.16 26.27 -23.58
CA SER A 273 26.03 25.88 -22.73
C SER A 273 26.12 26.60 -21.38
N CYS A 274 25.02 27.24 -21.03
CA CYS A 274 24.80 28.08 -19.86
C CYS A 274 25.08 27.34 -18.55
N SER A 275 26.02 27.84 -17.76
CA SER A 275 26.15 27.53 -16.33
C SER A 275 25.18 28.40 -15.53
N PHE A 276 24.16 27.76 -14.93
CA PHE A 276 23.42 28.35 -13.83
C PHE A 276 24.27 28.18 -12.56
N ILE A 277 24.63 29.31 -11.97
CA ILE A 277 25.28 29.42 -10.67
C ILE A 277 24.24 29.07 -9.61
N ALA A 278 24.44 27.95 -8.91
CA ALA A 278 23.82 27.71 -7.62
C ALA A 278 24.89 27.85 -6.54
N ASP A 279 24.81 28.93 -5.78
CA ASP A 279 25.56 29.17 -4.55
C ASP A 279 25.25 28.06 -3.53
N THR A 280 26.06 27.02 -3.50
CA THR A 280 26.10 26.07 -2.39
C THR A 280 27.00 26.67 -1.31
N LYS A 281 26.37 27.35 -0.34
CA LYS A 281 26.99 27.61 0.95
C LYS A 281 27.30 26.26 1.61
N GLN A 282 28.58 25.90 1.61
CA GLN A 282 29.15 24.84 2.43
C GLN A 282 28.77 25.09 3.90
N LEU A 283 27.82 24.32 4.42
CA LEU A 283 27.72 24.06 5.84
C LEU A 283 28.87 23.12 6.19
N ARG A 284 29.93 23.71 6.73
CA ARG A 284 31.04 22.99 7.37
C ARG A 284 30.46 22.30 8.61
N TYR A 285 30.12 21.02 8.49
CA TYR A 285 29.82 20.18 9.65
C TYR A 285 31.15 19.89 10.34
N VAL A 286 31.44 20.66 11.40
CA VAL A 286 32.53 20.32 12.32
C VAL A 286 32.01 19.18 13.18
N GLY A 287 32.38 17.96 12.80
CA GLY A 287 32.25 16.80 13.68
C GLY A 287 33.16 16.99 14.88
N ASN A 288 32.59 17.46 15.99
CA ASN A 288 33.19 17.23 17.30
C ASN A 288 32.73 15.85 17.75
N LEU A 289 33.69 14.92 17.81
CA LEU A 289 33.56 13.71 18.61
C LEU A 289 33.13 14.11 20.02
N SER A 290 31.96 13.64 20.43
CA SER A 290 31.52 13.64 21.81
C SER A 290 32.48 12.76 22.62
N VAL A 291 33.23 13.43 23.49
CA VAL A 291 33.85 12.82 24.66
C VAL A 291 32.76 12.14 25.47
N GLU A 292 32.88 10.82 25.70
CA GLU A 292 32.09 10.08 26.67
C GLU A 292 32.17 10.80 28.03
N LYS A 293 31.10 11.50 28.39
CA LYS A 293 30.81 11.82 29.78
C LYS A 293 29.85 10.76 30.28
N SER A 294 30.35 9.84 31.09
CA SER A 294 29.52 9.02 31.96
C SER A 294 28.82 9.96 32.95
N VAL A 295 27.56 10.29 32.66
CA VAL A 295 26.66 10.90 33.64
C VAL A 295 25.64 9.82 33.96
N ASP A 296 25.71 9.26 35.16
CA ASP A 296 24.66 8.43 35.74
C ASP A 296 23.44 9.32 36.01
N HIS A 297 22.61 9.55 34.98
CA HIS A 297 21.24 9.98 35.18
C HIS A 297 20.36 8.73 35.27
N HIS A 298 19.45 8.70 36.25
CA HIS A 298 18.38 7.70 36.37
C HIS A 298 17.09 8.37 35.85
N PRO A 299 16.82 8.34 34.52
CA PRO A 299 15.72 9.12 33.92
C PRO A 299 14.36 8.65 34.44
N LEU A 300 14.27 7.36 34.80
CA LEU A 300 13.08 6.74 35.35
C LEU A 300 12.64 7.36 36.67
N GLU A 301 13.57 7.79 37.52
CA GLU A 301 13.24 8.34 38.83
C GLU A 301 12.79 9.79 38.71
N GLU A 302 13.42 10.57 37.84
CA GLU A 302 13.02 11.95 37.53
C GLU A 302 11.65 12.00 36.86
N VAL A 303 11.40 11.18 35.83
CA VAL A 303 10.07 11.10 35.19
C VAL A 303 9.02 10.58 36.18
N SER A 304 9.35 9.59 37.01
CA SER A 304 8.46 9.10 38.07
C SER A 304 8.13 10.17 39.11
N GLN A 305 9.10 11.01 39.50
CA GLN A 305 8.88 12.13 40.42
C GLN A 305 8.00 13.22 39.79
N HIS A 306 8.21 13.54 38.51
CA HIS A 306 7.38 14.49 37.78
C HIS A 306 5.94 13.97 37.59
N LEU A 307 5.79 12.69 37.27
CA LEU A 307 4.50 12.01 37.23
C LEU A 307 3.77 12.11 38.58
N GLN A 308 4.48 11.85 39.69
CA GLN A 308 3.92 12.00 41.04
C GLN A 308 3.55 13.45 41.34
N SER A 309 4.38 14.43 40.96
CA SER A 309 4.09 15.86 41.14
C SER A 309 2.85 16.29 40.37
N CYS A 310 2.73 15.91 39.10
CA CYS A 310 1.56 16.24 38.27
C CYS A 310 0.27 15.69 38.90
N VAL A 311 0.31 14.48 39.46
CA VAL A 311 -0.86 13.89 40.16
C VAL A 311 -1.21 14.63 41.44
N VAL A 312 -0.22 15.11 42.20
CA VAL A 312 -0.47 15.90 43.42
C VAL A 312 -1.11 17.25 43.06
N ASP A 313 -0.58 17.95 42.07
CA ASP A 313 -1.12 19.24 41.61
C ASP A 313 -2.54 19.12 41.04
N LEU A 314 -2.84 18.01 40.34
CA LEU A 314 -4.17 17.70 39.81
C LEU A 314 -5.18 17.29 40.90
N LYS A 315 -4.73 16.63 41.97
CA LYS A 315 -5.57 16.38 43.16
C LYS A 315 -5.86 17.67 43.91
N GLN A 316 -4.94 18.62 43.89
CA GLN A 316 -5.09 19.94 44.51
C GLN A 316 -6.08 20.84 43.73
N SER A 317 -6.13 20.75 42.39
CA SER A 317 -7.04 21.54 41.55
C SER A 317 -8.49 21.04 41.56
N ARG A 318 -8.73 19.74 41.81
CA ARG A 318 -10.08 19.17 41.98
C ARG A 318 -10.79 19.58 43.28
N LEU A 319 -10.11 20.24 44.22
CA LEU A 319 -10.71 20.74 45.46
C LEU A 319 -11.36 22.13 45.32
N THR A 320 -11.32 22.74 44.14
CA THR A 320 -11.96 24.05 43.86
C THR A 320 -12.78 24.04 42.58
N SER A 321 -13.92 23.33 42.57
CA SER A 321 -15.02 23.61 41.63
C SER A 321 -16.32 22.98 42.14
N CYS A 322 -17.30 23.85 42.43
CA CYS A 322 -18.60 23.51 42.99
C CYS A 322 -19.63 23.12 41.91
N ALA A 323 -20.38 22.07 42.25
CA ALA A 323 -21.81 21.84 42.03
C ALA A 323 -22.57 22.76 41.06
N LEU A 324 -23.09 22.19 39.97
CA LEU A 324 -24.33 22.63 39.33
C LEU A 324 -25.16 21.45 38.83
N HIS A 325 -26.46 21.65 38.97
CA HIS A 325 -27.63 20.79 38.76
C HIS A 325 -27.76 20.14 37.37
N GLU A 326 -28.17 18.87 37.34
CA GLU A 326 -28.87 18.24 36.22
C GLU A 326 -30.34 18.67 36.16
N PRO A 327 -30.93 18.73 34.95
CA PRO A 327 -32.33 18.37 34.77
C PRO A 327 -32.51 17.26 33.74
N ASP A 328 -33.25 16.24 34.18
CA ASP A 328 -33.96 15.23 33.37
C ASP A 328 -34.78 15.85 32.24
N HIS A 329 -34.61 15.33 31.02
CA HIS A 329 -35.68 15.36 30.01
C HIS A 329 -35.68 14.09 29.14
N THR A 330 -36.68 13.27 29.41
CA THR A 330 -37.21 12.18 28.58
C THR A 330 -37.82 12.69 27.26
N GLY A 331 -37.54 12.02 26.14
CA GLY A 331 -38.37 12.14 24.93
C GLY A 331 -37.69 11.64 23.66
N ASN A 332 -37.91 10.37 23.30
CA ASN A 332 -37.42 9.76 22.06
C ASN A 332 -38.61 9.46 21.12
N PRO A 333 -38.67 9.99 19.88
CA PRO A 333 -39.63 9.53 18.88
C PRO A 333 -39.05 8.37 18.05
N ARG A 334 -39.84 7.29 17.97
CA ARG A 334 -39.62 6.11 17.12
C ARG A 334 -39.49 6.50 15.65
N VAL A 335 -38.37 6.11 15.02
CA VAL A 335 -38.24 5.98 13.57
C VAL A 335 -38.38 4.49 13.24
N VAL A 336 -39.25 4.20 12.27
CA VAL A 336 -39.52 2.86 11.73
C VAL A 336 -38.49 2.60 10.66
N GLU A 337 -37.55 1.69 10.92
CA GLU A 337 -36.65 1.16 9.89
C GLU A 337 -37.30 -0.05 9.21
N SER A 338 -37.26 -0.01 7.88
CA SER A 338 -37.75 -1.03 6.97
C SER A 338 -36.79 -2.21 6.94
N HIS A 339 -37.30 -3.40 7.27
CA HIS A 339 -36.66 -4.68 7.00
C HIS A 339 -36.36 -4.84 5.50
N VAL A 340 -35.07 -4.89 5.16
CA VAL A 340 -34.59 -5.50 3.91
C VAL A 340 -33.95 -6.82 4.30
N LEU A 341 -34.49 -7.89 3.73
CA LEU A 341 -34.03 -9.26 3.88
C LEU A 341 -32.80 -9.45 3.00
N ASP A 342 -31.71 -9.96 3.57
CA ASP A 342 -30.60 -10.57 2.84
C ASP A 342 -30.93 -12.05 2.58
N PRO A 343 -30.77 -12.53 1.34
CA PRO A 343 -30.56 -13.94 1.09
C PRO A 343 -29.28 -14.19 0.29
N ASP A 344 -28.34 -14.86 0.94
CA ASP A 344 -27.38 -15.76 0.31
C ASP A 344 -28.10 -16.93 -0.37
N GLN A 345 -27.54 -17.36 -1.51
CA GLN A 345 -27.33 -18.74 -2.00
C GLN A 345 -27.33 -18.77 -3.55
N ILE A 346 -26.29 -19.34 -4.15
CA ILE A 346 -26.32 -20.56 -5.00
C ILE A 346 -24.98 -20.74 -5.74
N ASP A 347 -24.54 -22.00 -5.71
CA ASP A 347 -23.34 -22.65 -6.23
C ASP A 347 -23.17 -22.62 -7.75
N CYS A 348 -21.95 -22.92 -8.24
CA CYS A 348 -21.76 -23.82 -9.37
C CYS A 348 -20.42 -24.58 -9.28
N GLU A 349 -20.56 -25.89 -9.44
CA GLU A 349 -19.60 -26.99 -9.42
C GLU A 349 -18.72 -27.02 -10.67
N SER A 350 -17.54 -27.65 -10.59
CA SER A 350 -17.07 -28.50 -11.70
C SER A 350 -16.20 -29.65 -11.20
N ASP A 351 -16.56 -30.82 -11.69
CA ASP A 351 -16.11 -32.15 -11.29
C ASP A 351 -14.72 -32.53 -11.80
N ASN A 352 -14.11 -33.40 -11.00
CA ASN A 352 -12.99 -34.26 -11.34
C ASN A 352 -13.23 -35.05 -12.64
N MET A 353 -12.31 -34.89 -13.60
CA MET A 353 -11.96 -35.98 -14.51
C MET A 353 -10.45 -36.18 -14.48
N ASN A 354 -9.99 -37.11 -13.65
CA ASN A 354 -8.63 -37.63 -13.74
C ASN A 354 -8.66 -39.12 -13.45
N ASP A 355 -8.63 -39.91 -14.53
CA ASP A 355 -8.17 -41.28 -14.44
C ASP A 355 -7.40 -41.64 -15.71
N ARG A 356 -6.19 -42.17 -15.49
CA ARG A 356 -5.17 -42.66 -16.43
C ARG A 356 -4.17 -41.62 -16.96
N ILE A 357 -2.99 -41.60 -16.34
CA ILE A 357 -1.71 -42.13 -16.91
C ILE A 357 -0.71 -42.23 -15.74
N ASN A 358 -0.47 -43.45 -15.26
CA ASN A 358 0.67 -43.77 -14.41
C ASN A 358 1.87 -44.10 -15.32
N GLY A 359 2.97 -43.36 -15.17
CA GLY A 359 4.27 -43.76 -15.71
C GLY A 359 5.16 -42.63 -16.24
N ARG A 360 5.44 -41.59 -15.43
CA ARG A 360 6.65 -40.73 -15.48
C ARG A 360 6.56 -39.65 -14.39
N GLN A 361 6.80 -40.03 -13.14
CA GLN A 361 7.03 -39.10 -12.04
C GLN A 361 8.40 -39.44 -11.47
N PHE A 362 9.41 -38.63 -11.83
CA PHE A 362 10.69 -38.40 -11.15
C PHE A 362 11.61 -37.64 -12.13
N GLN A 363 11.24 -36.39 -12.48
CA GLN A 363 12.13 -35.37 -13.09
C GLN A 363 11.47 -33.99 -13.22
N PHE A 364 10.14 -33.88 -13.22
CA PHE A 364 9.42 -32.62 -13.42
C PHE A 364 9.55 -31.58 -12.28
N ASN A 365 9.70 -32.02 -11.02
CA ASN A 365 9.73 -31.07 -9.89
C ASN A 365 11.04 -30.28 -9.79
N GLU A 366 12.15 -30.79 -10.31
CA GLU A 366 13.46 -30.13 -10.23
C GLU A 366 13.67 -29.11 -11.37
N GLU A 367 13.03 -29.31 -12.52
CA GLU A 367 13.02 -28.35 -13.63
C GLU A 367 12.09 -27.17 -13.32
N SER A 368 10.90 -27.42 -12.75
CA SER A 368 9.96 -26.36 -12.38
C SER A 368 10.50 -25.45 -11.26
N SER A 369 11.30 -25.98 -10.33
CA SER A 369 11.92 -25.17 -9.26
C SER A 369 13.07 -24.31 -9.78
N LYS A 370 13.95 -24.87 -10.63
CA LYS A 370 15.04 -24.12 -11.28
C LYS A 370 14.52 -23.02 -12.20
N GLU A 371 13.50 -23.31 -13.00
CA GLU A 371 12.87 -22.33 -13.89
C GLU A 371 12.24 -21.17 -13.11
N LYS A 372 11.57 -21.43 -11.99
CA LYS A 372 11.06 -20.35 -11.12
C LYS A 372 12.20 -19.48 -10.59
N THR A 373 13.27 -20.07 -10.05
CA THR A 373 14.42 -19.32 -9.53
C THR A 373 15.06 -18.43 -10.60
N GLU A 374 15.20 -18.92 -11.83
CA GLU A 374 15.73 -18.15 -12.95
C GLU A 374 14.81 -16.99 -13.35
N VAL A 375 13.49 -17.21 -13.34
CA VAL A 375 12.50 -16.18 -13.70
C VAL A 375 12.42 -15.05 -12.66
N HIS A 376 12.45 -15.39 -11.37
CA HIS A 376 12.54 -14.39 -10.30
C HIS A 376 13.81 -13.54 -10.46
N SER A 377 14.90 -14.12 -10.96
CA SER A 377 16.16 -13.40 -11.12
C SER A 377 16.08 -12.22 -12.13
N LEU A 378 15.25 -12.32 -13.17
CA LEU A 378 15.10 -11.25 -14.18
C LEU A 378 14.37 -10.03 -13.63
N TRP A 379 13.22 -10.22 -12.97
CA TRP A 379 12.53 -9.13 -12.29
C TRP A 379 13.43 -8.47 -11.25
N LEU A 380 14.10 -9.27 -10.42
CA LEU A 380 14.99 -8.75 -9.39
C LEU A 380 16.16 -7.96 -9.98
N GLN A 381 16.74 -8.43 -11.09
CA GLN A 381 17.82 -7.71 -11.78
C GLN A 381 17.38 -6.31 -12.22
N GLU A 382 16.19 -6.18 -12.79
CA GLU A 382 15.68 -4.89 -13.25
C GLU A 382 15.19 -4.00 -12.12
N LEU A 383 14.55 -4.57 -11.09
CA LEU A 383 14.07 -3.83 -9.93
C LEU A 383 15.22 -3.32 -9.05
N CYS A 384 16.35 -4.03 -8.98
CA CYS A 384 17.53 -3.61 -8.22
C CYS A 384 18.16 -2.31 -8.75
N ASP A 385 17.97 -1.97 -10.03
CA ASP A 385 18.37 -0.67 -10.57
C ASP A 385 17.29 0.38 -10.30
N VAL A 386 17.11 0.69 -9.02
CA VAL A 386 16.08 1.62 -8.54
C VAL A 386 16.16 2.99 -9.21
N ASN A 387 17.33 3.41 -9.71
CA ASN A 387 17.51 4.70 -10.39
C ASN A 387 16.72 4.81 -11.70
N LYS A 388 16.34 3.69 -12.33
CA LYS A 388 15.57 3.70 -13.58
C LYS A 388 14.09 4.05 -13.38
N TRP A 389 13.47 3.54 -12.32
CA TRP A 389 12.01 3.57 -12.15
C TRP A 389 11.54 4.35 -10.92
N LEU A 390 12.35 4.37 -9.85
CA LEU A 390 11.98 4.99 -8.58
C LEU A 390 11.77 6.51 -8.68
N PRO A 391 12.52 7.28 -9.52
CA PRO A 391 12.23 8.69 -9.72
C PRO A 391 10.80 8.96 -10.25
N SER A 392 10.30 8.07 -11.10
CA SER A 392 8.94 8.18 -11.65
C SER A 392 7.88 7.88 -10.60
N VAL A 393 8.08 6.86 -9.76
CA VAL A 393 7.20 6.58 -8.60
C VAL A 393 7.23 7.73 -7.58
N SER A 394 8.42 8.26 -7.29
CA SER A 394 8.59 9.45 -6.43
C SER A 394 7.81 10.65 -6.98
N PHE A 395 7.88 10.88 -8.30
CA PHE A 395 7.14 11.94 -8.95
C PHE A 395 5.62 11.75 -8.83
N ILE A 396 5.11 10.55 -9.09
CA ILE A 396 3.69 10.21 -8.96
C ILE A 396 3.20 10.52 -7.54
N LEU A 397 3.90 10.01 -6.53
CA LEU A 397 3.55 10.22 -5.11
C LEU A 397 3.59 11.69 -4.70
N ARG A 398 4.48 12.50 -5.29
CA ARG A 398 4.64 13.93 -4.95
C ARG A 398 3.70 14.87 -5.69
N SER A 399 3.18 14.47 -6.85
CA SER A 399 2.58 15.41 -7.81
C SER A 399 1.24 14.98 -8.37
N SER A 400 0.83 13.71 -8.20
CA SER A 400 -0.47 13.25 -8.63
C SER A 400 -1.58 13.86 -7.78
N LYS A 401 -2.62 14.40 -8.43
CA LYS A 401 -3.88 14.77 -7.76
C LYS A 401 -4.96 13.70 -7.88
N ASN A 402 -4.61 12.55 -8.44
CA ASN A 402 -5.53 11.42 -8.55
C ASN A 402 -5.27 10.50 -7.36
N GLU A 403 -6.21 10.46 -6.41
CA GLU A 403 -6.11 9.66 -5.18
C GLU A 403 -5.91 8.18 -5.48
N GLU A 404 -6.68 7.64 -6.44
CA GLU A 404 -6.60 6.23 -6.82
C GLU A 404 -5.19 5.86 -7.29
N LEU A 405 -4.53 6.73 -8.06
CA LEU A 405 -3.16 6.54 -8.51
C LEU A 405 -2.16 6.60 -7.35
N ILE A 406 -2.37 7.50 -6.38
CA ILE A 406 -1.55 7.55 -5.16
C ILE A 406 -1.71 6.24 -4.37
N CYS A 407 -2.95 5.81 -4.11
CA CYS A 407 -3.24 4.59 -3.37
C CYS A 407 -2.61 3.36 -4.03
N ASN A 408 -2.75 3.22 -5.35
CA ASN A 408 -2.15 2.10 -6.10
C ASN A 408 -0.62 2.17 -6.13
N SER A 409 -0.03 3.37 -6.15
CA SER A 409 1.43 3.54 -6.06
C SER A 409 1.97 3.16 -4.68
N LEU A 410 1.24 3.49 -3.61
CA LEU A 410 1.58 3.08 -2.24
C LEU A 410 1.50 1.57 -2.07
N ALA A 411 0.42 0.93 -2.55
CA ALA A 411 0.26 -0.53 -2.50
C ALA A 411 1.36 -1.27 -3.29
N MET A 412 1.74 -0.73 -4.45
CA MET A 412 2.87 -1.26 -5.23
C MET A 412 4.19 -1.13 -4.46
N LEU A 413 4.46 0.04 -3.86
CA LEU A 413 5.69 0.29 -3.12
C LEU A 413 5.79 -0.57 -1.85
N ASP A 414 4.68 -0.80 -1.17
CA ASP A 414 4.58 -1.71 -0.03
C ASP A 414 4.94 -3.14 -0.43
N SER A 415 4.32 -3.63 -1.51
CA SER A 415 4.63 -4.94 -2.08
C SER A 415 6.11 -5.10 -2.42
N LEU A 416 6.71 -4.08 -3.05
CA LEU A 416 8.12 -4.07 -3.42
C LEU A 416 9.07 -3.96 -2.22
N SER A 417 8.69 -3.22 -1.18
CA SER A 417 9.56 -3.01 -0.01
C SER A 417 9.86 -4.31 0.74
N CYS A 418 8.93 -5.26 0.67
CA CYS A 418 9.04 -6.59 1.27
C CYS A 418 9.66 -7.65 0.33
N VAL A 419 10.04 -7.31 -0.91
CA VAL A 419 10.62 -8.29 -1.83
C VAL A 419 12.04 -8.65 -1.40
N PRO A 420 12.36 -9.94 -1.22
CA PRO A 420 13.71 -10.36 -0.86
C PRO A 420 14.67 -10.29 -2.05
N VAL A 421 15.90 -9.85 -1.76
CA VAL A 421 17.03 -9.75 -2.69
C VAL A 421 18.28 -10.33 -2.03
N ASN A 422 19.33 -10.59 -2.81
CA ASN A 422 20.55 -11.26 -2.33
C ASN A 422 21.17 -10.67 -1.04
N ASN A 423 20.96 -9.37 -0.77
CA ASN A 423 21.52 -8.66 0.37
C ASN A 423 20.46 -8.10 1.35
N GLY A 424 19.27 -8.70 1.43
CA GLY A 424 18.21 -8.28 2.35
C GLY A 424 16.88 -8.05 1.62
N LEU A 425 16.21 -6.95 1.91
CA LEU A 425 14.95 -6.58 1.25
C LEU A 425 15.19 -5.48 0.22
N LEU A 426 14.42 -5.47 -0.87
CA LEU A 426 14.45 -4.41 -1.88
C LEU A 426 14.13 -3.04 -1.26
N GLY A 427 13.34 -3.02 -0.17
CA GLY A 427 13.11 -1.83 0.65
C GLY A 427 14.39 -1.10 1.05
N MET A 428 15.51 -1.81 1.28
CA MET A 428 16.81 -1.21 1.59
C MET A 428 17.33 -0.30 0.46
N HIS A 429 17.06 -0.67 -0.79
CA HIS A 429 17.47 0.11 -1.96
C HIS A 429 16.49 1.23 -2.30
N ILE A 430 15.22 1.07 -1.94
CA ILE A 430 14.16 2.07 -2.14
C ILE A 430 14.29 3.22 -1.13
N ALA A 431 14.66 2.90 0.11
CA ALA A 431 14.68 3.84 1.21
C ALA A 431 15.70 4.95 1.00
N SER A 432 15.18 6.12 0.63
CA SER A 432 15.95 7.33 0.42
C SER A 432 15.20 8.54 1.00
N PRO A 433 15.90 9.62 1.39
CA PRO A 433 15.25 10.84 1.86
C PRO A 433 14.21 11.42 0.89
N ASP A 434 14.43 11.24 -0.42
CA ASP A 434 13.53 11.70 -1.47
C ASP A 434 12.24 10.87 -1.53
N ILE A 435 12.32 9.56 -1.30
CA ILE A 435 11.13 8.70 -1.20
C ILE A 435 10.36 8.96 0.09
N VAL A 436 11.04 9.16 1.22
CA VAL A 436 10.37 9.54 2.47
C VAL A 436 9.63 10.87 2.31
N LEU A 437 10.23 11.85 1.63
CA LEU A 437 9.55 13.09 1.29
C LEU A 437 8.35 12.86 0.36
N ALA A 438 8.47 11.97 -0.61
CA ALA A 438 7.37 11.61 -1.50
C ALA A 438 6.20 10.95 -0.77
N LEU A 439 6.49 10.07 0.18
CA LEU A 439 5.50 9.44 1.06
C LEU A 439 4.77 10.47 1.94
N VAL A 440 5.50 11.42 2.51
CA VAL A 440 4.89 12.53 3.29
C VAL A 440 3.94 13.36 2.42
N GLU A 441 4.34 13.68 1.18
CA GLU A 441 3.51 14.49 0.29
C GLU A 441 2.30 13.71 -0.24
N ALA A 442 2.45 12.43 -0.54
CA ALA A 442 1.35 11.54 -0.91
C ALA A 442 0.26 11.53 0.17
N LEU A 443 0.66 11.38 1.44
CA LEU A 443 -0.30 11.35 2.55
C LEU A 443 -1.01 12.70 2.74
N LYS A 444 -0.30 13.84 2.61
CA LYS A 444 -0.92 15.17 2.65
C LYS A 444 -1.96 15.38 1.56
N GLN A 445 -1.69 14.87 0.35
CA GLN A 445 -2.62 14.95 -0.77
C GLN A 445 -3.90 14.16 -0.49
N LEU A 446 -3.77 12.95 0.05
CA LEU A 446 -4.92 12.13 0.46
C LEU A 446 -5.76 12.78 1.56
N HIS A 447 -5.14 13.51 2.51
CA HIS A 447 -5.85 14.17 3.60
C HIS A 447 -6.65 15.42 3.16
N HIS A 448 -6.17 16.16 2.14
CA HIS A 448 -6.83 17.40 1.71
C HIS A 448 -8.19 17.15 1.02
N GLU A 449 -8.40 15.96 0.48
CA GLU A 449 -9.63 15.60 -0.23
C GLU A 449 -10.70 15.03 0.70
N SER A 450 -10.31 14.30 1.76
CA SER A 450 -11.23 13.73 2.75
C SER A 450 -11.95 14.77 3.62
N SER A 451 -11.39 15.96 3.81
CA SER A 451 -11.92 16.96 4.75
C SER A 451 -13.17 17.73 4.26
N LYS A 452 -13.78 17.35 3.14
CA LYS A 452 -14.84 18.16 2.50
C LYS A 452 -16.27 17.65 2.71
N ASP A 453 -16.45 16.41 3.16
CA ASP A 453 -17.77 15.83 3.45
C ASP A 453 -17.77 15.26 4.88
N GLU A 454 -18.30 16.03 5.83
CA GLU A 454 -18.38 15.66 7.26
C GLU A 454 -19.33 14.48 7.56
N ASP A 455 -20.08 13.98 6.57
CA ASP A 455 -21.18 13.02 6.76
C ASP A 455 -20.90 11.60 6.21
N LEU A 456 -19.70 11.31 5.72
CA LEU A 456 -19.40 10.00 5.10
C LEU A 456 -18.39 9.19 5.92
N CYS A 457 -18.76 7.92 6.15
CA CYS A 457 -17.93 6.86 6.70
C CYS A 457 -16.50 6.91 6.13
N PRO A 458 -15.44 6.68 6.94
CA PRO A 458 -14.07 6.67 6.45
C PRO A 458 -13.96 5.77 5.21
N ASP A 459 -13.40 6.31 4.13
CA ASP A 459 -13.21 5.57 2.89
C ASP A 459 -12.25 4.41 3.19
N ILE A 460 -12.75 3.17 3.13
CA ILE A 460 -11.96 1.94 3.30
C ILE A 460 -10.72 1.96 2.40
N LYS A 461 -10.80 2.59 1.22
CA LYS A 461 -9.64 2.75 0.33
C LYS A 461 -8.56 3.64 0.94
N LEU A 462 -8.97 4.74 1.58
CA LEU A 462 -8.04 5.63 2.28
C LEU A 462 -7.40 4.91 3.46
N GLU A 463 -8.16 4.17 4.27
CA GLU A 463 -7.61 3.39 5.38
C GLU A 463 -6.54 2.40 4.89
N LYS A 464 -6.83 1.65 3.82
CA LYS A 464 -5.86 0.73 3.19
C LYS A 464 -4.62 1.45 2.68
N ALA A 465 -4.79 2.59 2.01
CA ALA A 465 -3.67 3.37 1.49
C ALA A 465 -2.75 3.89 2.61
N VAL A 466 -3.34 4.32 3.73
CA VAL A 466 -2.62 4.75 4.93
C VAL A 466 -1.87 3.57 5.58
N CYS A 467 -2.45 2.36 5.56
CA CYS A 467 -1.78 1.14 6.01
C CYS A 467 -0.57 0.82 5.13
N HIS A 468 -0.72 0.80 3.80
CA HIS A 468 0.40 0.60 2.88
C HIS A 468 1.51 1.64 3.08
N TRP A 469 1.13 2.91 3.28
CA TRP A 469 2.06 3.99 3.60
C TRP A 469 2.85 3.71 4.88
N ALA A 470 2.18 3.33 5.97
CA ALA A 470 2.84 3.02 7.25
C ALA A 470 3.67 1.74 7.17
N SER A 471 3.24 0.74 6.40
CA SER A 471 3.96 -0.51 6.17
C SER A 471 5.30 -0.24 5.50
N VAL A 472 5.33 0.56 4.42
CA VAL A 472 6.59 0.97 3.76
C VAL A 472 7.55 1.64 4.75
N LEU A 473 7.05 2.58 5.56
CA LEU A 473 7.87 3.26 6.57
C LEU A 473 8.38 2.28 7.64
N SER A 474 7.53 1.36 8.08
CA SER A 474 7.90 0.31 9.04
C SER A 474 8.99 -0.59 8.47
N THR A 475 8.89 -1.01 7.20
CA THR A 475 9.96 -1.74 6.51
C THR A 475 11.27 -0.94 6.53
N PHE A 476 11.21 0.39 6.33
CA PHE A 476 12.40 1.25 6.36
C PHE A 476 13.09 1.31 7.72
N THR A 477 12.37 1.06 8.83
CA THR A 477 12.97 0.96 10.16
C THR A 477 13.84 -0.29 10.31
N SER A 478 13.68 -1.31 9.46
CA SER A 478 14.40 -2.59 9.60
C SER A 478 15.87 -2.53 9.18
N PHE A 479 16.35 -1.40 8.64
CA PHE A 479 17.74 -1.27 8.18
C PHE A 479 18.33 0.14 8.36
N PRO A 480 19.65 0.28 8.51
CA PRO A 480 20.28 1.55 8.90
C PRO A 480 20.04 2.70 7.93
N GLN A 481 20.10 2.46 6.62
CA GLN A 481 19.90 3.49 5.60
C GLN A 481 18.47 4.07 5.65
N GLY A 482 17.48 3.22 5.92
CA GLY A 482 16.08 3.61 6.04
C GLY A 482 15.85 4.43 7.30
N LYS A 483 16.41 4.01 8.45
CA LYS A 483 16.39 4.81 9.69
C LYS A 483 16.96 6.22 9.48
N VAL A 484 18.10 6.34 8.79
CA VAL A 484 18.69 7.65 8.45
C VAL A 484 17.77 8.46 7.52
N ALA A 485 17.17 7.83 6.51
CA ALA A 485 16.24 8.48 5.60
C ALA A 485 14.98 8.98 6.33
N LEU A 486 14.38 8.16 7.19
CA LEU A 486 13.23 8.52 8.04
C LEU A 486 13.60 9.68 8.97
N GLY A 487 14.75 9.59 9.66
CA GLY A 487 15.25 10.62 10.56
C GLY A 487 15.41 11.99 9.90
N SER A 488 15.81 12.03 8.63
CA SER A 488 15.92 13.29 7.87
C SER A 488 14.60 14.05 7.68
N ARG A 489 13.46 13.37 7.90
CA ARG A 489 12.09 13.90 7.75
C ARG A 489 11.21 13.60 8.97
N ALA A 490 11.80 13.28 10.12
CA ALA A 490 11.09 12.79 11.30
C ALA A 490 9.94 13.71 11.75
N GLU A 491 10.16 15.03 11.78
CA GLU A 491 9.14 16.03 12.13
C GLU A 491 7.92 15.99 11.18
N ALA A 492 8.20 15.91 9.87
CA ALA A 492 7.14 15.89 8.87
C ALA A 492 6.36 14.56 8.92
N LEU A 493 7.05 13.44 9.16
CA LEU A 493 6.45 12.13 9.38
C LEU A 493 5.57 12.11 10.62
N GLY A 494 6.07 12.61 11.76
CA GLY A 494 5.32 12.70 13.00
C GLY A 494 4.05 13.53 12.83
N THR A 495 4.15 14.70 12.19
CA THR A 495 2.99 15.54 11.87
C THR A 495 1.98 14.81 10.97
N SER A 496 2.47 14.14 9.92
CA SER A 496 1.66 13.33 9.00
C SER A 496 0.92 12.20 9.73
N MET A 497 1.61 11.43 10.58
CA MET A 497 1.00 10.38 11.39
C MET A 497 -0.05 10.95 12.34
N CYS A 498 0.29 12.03 13.06
CA CYS A 498 -0.60 12.69 13.99
C CYS A 498 -1.92 13.09 13.30
N ASN A 499 -1.86 13.73 12.13
CA ASN A 499 -3.05 14.15 11.40
C ASN A 499 -3.97 12.98 11.01
N HIS A 500 -3.41 11.79 10.74
CA HIS A 500 -4.18 10.59 10.42
C HIS A 500 -4.59 9.75 11.63
N LEU A 501 -3.96 9.95 12.79
CA LEU A 501 -4.40 9.38 14.06
C LEU A 501 -5.52 10.19 14.70
N ILE A 502 -5.64 11.48 14.35
CA ILE A 502 -6.77 12.35 14.71
C ILE A 502 -7.96 12.05 13.78
N VAL A 503 -8.47 10.82 13.80
CA VAL A 503 -9.79 10.54 13.23
C VAL A 503 -10.82 10.83 14.32
N ASP A 504 -11.77 11.71 14.01
CA ASP A 504 -12.78 12.27 14.91
C ASP A 504 -13.51 11.21 15.73
N LYS A 505 -13.03 10.98 16.96
CA LYS A 505 -13.42 9.89 17.87
C LYS A 505 -13.35 8.53 17.18
N PRO A 506 -12.44 7.61 17.58
CA PRO A 506 -12.53 6.23 17.10
C PRO A 506 -13.97 5.79 17.29
N SER A 507 -14.58 5.33 16.19
CA SER A 507 -15.96 4.88 16.21
C SER A 507 -16.14 3.83 17.31
N ASN A 508 -17.36 3.37 17.55
CA ASN A 508 -17.58 2.31 18.53
C ASN A 508 -16.84 1.00 18.21
N GLN A 509 -15.97 0.89 17.20
CA GLN A 509 -14.95 -0.15 17.00
C GLN A 509 -13.76 0.42 16.20
N LEU A 510 -12.56 -0.11 16.44
CA LEU A 510 -11.44 0.06 15.49
C LEU A 510 -11.66 -0.89 14.31
N SER A 511 -11.47 -0.40 13.08
CA SER A 511 -11.32 -1.29 11.93
C SER A 511 -9.98 -2.04 12.00
N GLU A 512 -9.88 -3.19 11.33
CA GLU A 512 -8.63 -3.95 11.22
C GLU A 512 -7.49 -3.08 10.68
N HIS A 513 -7.76 -2.31 9.62
CA HIS A 513 -6.81 -1.38 9.03
C HIS A 513 -6.42 -0.24 9.97
N GLN A 514 -7.36 0.31 10.75
CA GLN A 514 -7.02 1.32 11.76
C GLN A 514 -6.08 0.75 12.83
N GLY A 515 -6.37 -0.47 13.32
CA GLY A 515 -5.51 -1.16 14.28
C GLY A 515 -4.11 -1.40 13.72
N GLU A 516 -4.02 -1.95 12.51
CA GLU A 516 -2.76 -2.17 11.79
C GLU A 516 -1.96 -0.87 11.61
N PHE A 517 -2.61 0.20 11.16
CA PHE A 517 -1.97 1.51 11.02
C PHE A 517 -1.39 2.03 12.34
N ILE A 518 -2.15 1.94 13.45
CA ILE A 518 -1.69 2.42 14.76
C ILE A 518 -0.44 1.65 15.19
N MET A 519 -0.42 0.32 15.01
CA MET A 519 0.73 -0.53 15.35
C MET A 519 1.97 -0.24 14.49
N LEU A 520 1.78 -0.02 13.19
CA LEU A 520 2.86 0.34 12.28
C LEU A 520 3.41 1.74 12.60
N ALA A 521 2.54 2.71 12.88
CA ALA A 521 2.94 4.06 13.27
C ALA A 521 3.73 4.04 14.59
N ALA A 522 3.28 3.29 15.59
CA ALA A 522 3.99 3.14 16.87
C ALA A 522 5.35 2.45 16.70
N THR A 523 5.46 1.46 15.82
CA THR A 523 6.74 0.83 15.44
C THR A 523 7.71 1.86 14.83
N VAL A 524 7.24 2.67 13.88
CA VAL A 524 8.07 3.72 13.24
C VAL A 524 8.52 4.77 14.24
N MET A 525 7.61 5.25 15.10
CA MET A 525 7.95 6.23 16.14
C MET A 525 8.90 5.66 17.20
N SER A 526 8.76 4.38 17.55
CA SER A 526 9.70 3.69 18.46
C SER A 526 11.11 3.66 17.87
N SER A 527 11.26 3.27 16.60
CA SER A 527 12.58 3.25 15.95
C SER A 527 13.19 4.65 15.82
N LEU A 528 12.41 5.67 15.47
CA LEU A 528 12.90 7.05 15.43
C LEU A 528 13.38 7.53 16.81
N LEU A 529 12.68 7.16 17.88
CA LEU A 529 13.10 7.46 19.23
C LEU A 529 14.39 6.72 19.61
N GLU A 530 14.44 5.41 19.39
CA GLU A 530 15.56 4.54 19.78
C GLU A 530 16.85 4.89 19.04
N ASP A 531 16.76 5.12 17.73
CA ASP A 531 17.94 5.29 16.88
C ASP A 531 18.38 6.75 16.75
N MET A 532 17.42 7.69 16.84
CA MET A 532 17.68 9.11 16.57
C MET A 532 17.39 10.02 17.76
N GLY A 533 16.88 9.48 18.89
CA GLY A 533 16.42 10.28 20.03
C GLY A 533 15.23 11.19 19.68
N PHE A 534 14.51 10.90 18.58
CA PHE A 534 13.44 11.77 18.10
C PHE A 534 12.13 11.48 18.83
N PHE A 535 11.68 12.45 19.62
CA PHE A 535 10.39 12.42 20.30
C PHE A 535 9.44 13.43 19.64
N HIS A 536 8.24 13.01 19.27
CA HIS A 536 7.22 13.88 18.67
C HIS A 536 5.99 14.01 19.60
N PRO A 537 5.88 15.11 20.36
CA PRO A 537 4.81 15.33 21.33
C PRO A 537 3.37 15.17 20.82
N PRO A 538 3.01 15.67 19.62
CA PRO A 538 1.65 15.51 19.11
C PRO A 538 1.26 14.04 18.89
N THR A 539 2.16 13.25 18.27
CA THR A 539 1.91 11.81 18.04
C THR A 539 1.85 11.04 19.35
N PHE A 540 2.71 11.36 20.31
CA PHE A 540 2.63 10.80 21.66
C PHE A 540 1.25 11.02 22.30
N ASN A 541 0.72 12.24 22.23
CA ASN A 541 -0.60 12.57 22.76
C ASN A 541 -1.73 11.82 22.04
N CYS A 542 -1.64 11.67 20.72
CA CYS A 542 -2.59 10.86 19.94
C CYS A 542 -2.60 9.40 20.41
N PHE A 543 -1.42 8.77 20.49
CA PHE A 543 -1.31 7.40 21.00
C PHE A 543 -1.85 7.25 22.42
N LEU A 544 -1.62 8.24 23.29
CA LEU A 544 -2.06 8.17 24.68
C LEU A 544 -3.58 8.28 24.80
N THR A 545 -4.17 9.11 23.92
CA THR A 545 -5.63 9.22 23.79
C THR A 545 -6.25 7.93 23.27
N ILE A 546 -5.65 7.32 22.24
CA ILE A 546 -6.10 6.03 21.68
C ILE A 546 -6.02 4.93 22.74
N LEU A 547 -4.89 4.81 23.42
CA LEU A 547 -4.70 3.83 24.49
C LEU A 547 -5.73 3.99 25.62
N THR A 548 -5.99 5.24 26.05
CA THR A 548 -7.00 5.55 27.06
C THR A 548 -8.39 5.07 26.61
N PHE A 549 -8.76 5.37 25.37
CA PHE A 549 -10.02 4.93 24.79
C PHE A 549 -10.16 3.40 24.79
N LEU A 550 -9.13 2.68 24.32
CA LEU A 550 -9.15 1.22 24.22
C LEU A 550 -9.20 0.53 25.60
N GLN A 551 -8.44 1.03 26.58
CA GLN A 551 -8.48 0.49 27.93
C GLN A 551 -9.82 0.77 28.64
N GLY A 552 -10.39 1.96 28.46
CA GLY A 552 -11.72 2.31 28.98
C GLY A 552 -12.80 1.35 28.49
N ARG A 553 -12.73 0.95 27.21
CA ARG A 553 -13.63 -0.04 26.62
C ARG A 553 -13.39 -1.46 27.11
N SER A 554 -12.13 -1.89 27.18
CA SER A 554 -11.78 -3.23 27.67
C SER A 554 -12.33 -3.47 29.08
N THR A 555 -12.29 -2.46 29.95
CA THR A 555 -12.87 -2.55 31.29
C THR A 555 -14.40 -2.58 31.28
N ALA A 556 -15.06 -1.73 30.48
CA ALA A 556 -16.52 -1.72 30.34
C ALA A 556 -17.06 -3.05 29.77
N GLN A 557 -16.47 -3.54 28.66
CA GLN A 557 -16.85 -4.79 28.01
C GLN A 557 -16.59 -6.00 28.91
N ARG A 558 -15.48 -6.06 29.68
CA ARG A 558 -15.28 -7.13 30.67
C ARG A 558 -16.38 -7.16 31.72
N ASN A 559 -16.90 -6.00 32.13
CA ASN A 559 -17.98 -5.92 33.11
C ASN A 559 -19.35 -6.32 32.52
N GLU A 560 -19.56 -6.13 31.21
CA GLU A 560 -20.77 -6.54 30.47
C GLU A 560 -20.74 -8.01 30.05
N CYS A 561 -19.61 -8.52 29.57
CA CYS A 561 -19.44 -9.92 29.15
C CYS A 561 -19.61 -10.90 30.32
N ASN A 562 -19.28 -10.48 31.55
CA ASN A 562 -19.61 -11.23 32.77
C ASN A 562 -21.13 -11.38 33.04
N LYS A 563 -21.99 -10.67 32.29
CA LYS A 563 -23.46 -10.72 32.42
C LYS A 563 -24.16 -11.45 31.26
N GLU A 564 -23.54 -11.55 30.08
CA GLU A 564 -24.14 -12.12 28.86
C GLU A 564 -23.23 -13.18 28.23
N TYR A 565 -22.93 -14.24 28.97
CA TYR A 565 -22.39 -15.47 28.39
C TYR A 565 -23.58 -16.26 27.80
N GLU A 566 -23.84 -16.15 26.49
CA GLU A 566 -24.15 -17.36 25.68
C GLU A 566 -24.26 -17.21 24.14
N GLU A 567 -24.43 -16.04 23.47
CA GLU A 567 -24.93 -16.13 22.07
C GLU A 567 -24.28 -15.35 20.89
N ASN A 568 -23.15 -14.64 20.99
CA ASN A 568 -22.57 -14.00 19.78
C ASN A 568 -21.05 -14.23 19.60
N VAL A 569 -20.70 -15.02 18.57
CA VAL A 569 -19.31 -15.42 18.20
C VAL A 569 -18.58 -14.37 17.35
N THR A 570 -19.28 -13.40 16.77
CA THR A 570 -18.69 -12.42 15.84
C THR A 570 -17.89 -11.27 16.49
N GLY A 571 -17.87 -11.18 17.83
CA GLY A 571 -17.13 -10.15 18.57
C GLY A 571 -15.66 -10.47 18.89
N SER A 572 -15.15 -11.67 18.54
CA SER A 572 -13.81 -12.11 18.97
C SER A 572 -12.67 -11.38 18.24
N ALA A 573 -12.73 -11.28 16.91
CA ALA A 573 -11.62 -10.80 16.09
C ALA A 573 -11.28 -9.32 16.34
N THR A 574 -12.29 -8.47 16.55
CA THR A 574 -12.07 -7.05 16.83
C THR A 574 -11.42 -6.83 18.20
N LEU A 575 -11.77 -7.64 19.19
CA LEU A 575 -11.16 -7.56 20.52
C LEU A 575 -9.69 -7.98 20.50
N GLU A 576 -9.33 -8.96 19.67
CA GLU A 576 -7.93 -9.40 19.48
C GLU A 576 -7.07 -8.27 18.90
N VAL A 577 -7.56 -7.60 17.84
CA VAL A 577 -6.87 -6.44 17.25
C VAL A 577 -6.71 -5.30 18.28
N GLU A 578 -7.76 -4.97 19.04
CA GLU A 578 -7.69 -3.94 20.08
C GLU A 578 -6.64 -4.28 21.16
N GLN A 579 -6.54 -5.55 21.56
CA GLN A 579 -5.54 -6.00 22.54
C GLN A 579 -4.11 -5.93 21.99
N GLU A 580 -3.90 -6.27 20.72
CA GLU A 580 -2.60 -6.16 20.07
C GLU A 580 -2.15 -4.70 19.97
N VAL A 581 -3.08 -3.81 19.60
CA VAL A 581 -2.84 -2.35 19.58
C VAL A 581 -2.46 -1.84 20.98
N ILE A 582 -3.20 -2.22 22.03
CA ILE A 582 -2.86 -1.85 23.41
C ILE A 582 -1.44 -2.32 23.75
N ALA A 583 -1.11 -3.58 23.50
CA ALA A 583 0.21 -4.13 23.81
C ALA A 583 1.34 -3.44 23.04
N ASN A 584 1.10 -3.04 21.79
CA ASN A 584 2.06 -2.31 20.98
C ASN A 584 2.28 -0.88 21.52
N LEU A 585 1.21 -0.16 21.85
CA LEU A 585 1.28 1.18 22.44
C LEU A 585 1.97 1.18 23.81
N GLU A 586 1.68 0.20 24.66
CA GLU A 586 2.36 0.06 25.97
C GLU A 586 3.88 -0.11 25.80
N LYS A 587 4.32 -0.88 24.81
CA LYS A 587 5.76 -1.01 24.47
C LYS A 587 6.35 0.34 24.07
N TYR A 588 5.67 1.08 23.19
CA TYR A 588 6.10 2.43 22.78
C TYR A 588 6.22 3.38 23.99
N PHE A 589 5.23 3.42 24.88
CA PHE A 589 5.27 4.30 26.05
C PHE A 589 6.42 3.99 26.99
N VAL A 590 6.75 2.70 27.17
CA VAL A 590 7.92 2.32 27.95
C VAL A 590 9.21 2.83 27.28
N ALA A 591 9.33 2.70 25.96
CA ALA A 591 10.49 3.23 25.23
C ALA A 591 10.61 4.75 25.41
N VAL A 592 9.50 5.49 25.30
CA VAL A 592 9.47 6.96 25.55
C VAL A 592 10.00 7.30 26.93
N VAL A 593 9.51 6.66 27.99
CA VAL A 593 9.94 6.97 29.36
C VAL A 593 11.42 6.60 29.61
N GLN A 594 11.95 5.63 28.89
CA GLN A 594 13.34 5.19 29.03
C GLN A 594 14.33 6.04 28.24
N LEU A 595 13.93 6.55 27.06
CA LEU A 595 14.86 7.09 26.06
C LEU A 595 14.63 8.56 25.74
N ALA A 596 13.42 9.09 25.89
CA ALA A 596 13.14 10.49 25.62
C ALA A 596 13.66 11.40 26.73
N ASP A 597 13.82 12.69 26.41
CA ASP A 597 14.16 13.71 27.40
C ASP A 597 13.04 13.83 28.44
N GLY A 598 13.39 13.64 29.72
CA GLY A 598 12.46 13.67 30.83
C GLY A 598 11.76 15.03 30.97
N GLU A 599 12.44 16.13 30.63
CA GLU A 599 11.84 17.47 30.67
C GLU A 599 10.78 17.65 29.59
N GLU A 600 11.04 17.19 28.36
CA GLU A 600 10.08 17.23 27.26
C GLU A 600 8.85 16.37 27.57
N VAL A 601 9.05 15.13 28.04
CA VAL A 601 7.96 14.23 28.43
C VAL A 601 7.13 14.85 29.56
N ALA A 602 7.77 15.42 30.59
CA ALA A 602 7.07 16.09 31.68
C ALA A 602 6.25 17.30 31.19
N HIS A 603 6.81 18.11 30.29
CA HIS A 603 6.11 19.25 29.70
C HIS A 603 4.86 18.80 28.91
N VAL A 604 4.93 17.71 28.15
CA VAL A 604 3.78 17.15 27.44
C VAL A 604 2.71 16.68 28.42
N LEU A 605 3.11 15.94 29.45
CA LEU A 605 2.20 15.38 30.44
C LEU A 605 1.48 16.43 31.29
N GLN A 606 2.09 17.61 31.52
CA GLN A 606 1.44 18.73 32.19
C GLN A 606 0.18 19.24 31.45
N HIS A 607 0.11 18.99 30.14
CA HIS A 607 -1.02 19.39 29.30
C HIS A 607 -1.98 18.23 28.99
N CYS A 608 -1.69 17.01 29.46
CA CYS A 608 -2.54 15.83 29.27
C CYS A 608 -3.71 15.79 30.27
N ASN A 609 -4.77 15.05 29.91
CA ASN A 609 -5.84 14.72 30.85
C ASN A 609 -5.28 13.89 32.03
N PRO A 610 -5.67 14.16 33.29
CA PRO A 610 -5.28 13.35 34.45
C PRO A 610 -5.45 11.84 34.27
N GLU A 611 -6.46 11.41 33.53
CA GLU A 611 -6.73 10.00 33.23
C GLU A 611 -5.61 9.39 32.37
N HIS A 612 -5.15 10.12 31.36
CA HIS A 612 -4.02 9.72 30.51
C HIS A 612 -2.74 9.54 31.33
N VAL A 613 -2.48 10.48 32.26
CA VAL A 613 -1.32 10.42 33.16
C VAL A 613 -1.41 9.20 34.09
N ALA A 614 -2.60 8.89 34.63
CA ALA A 614 -2.80 7.73 35.50
C ALA A 614 -2.59 6.40 34.77
N ILE A 615 -3.02 6.29 33.51
CA ILE A 615 -2.78 5.11 32.67
C ILE A 615 -1.29 4.93 32.41
N LEU A 616 -0.58 6.00 32.05
CA LEU A 616 0.87 5.94 31.82
C LEU A 616 1.61 5.53 33.10
N GLN A 617 1.21 6.03 34.27
CA GLN A 617 1.74 5.59 35.56
C GLN A 617 1.52 4.10 35.80
N SER A 618 0.31 3.61 35.55
CA SER A 618 -0.02 2.19 35.70
C SER A 618 0.85 1.30 34.83
N ILE A 619 1.13 1.70 33.59
CA ILE A 619 2.02 0.97 32.67
C ILE A 619 3.44 0.91 33.24
N MET A 620 3.93 2.04 33.77
CA MET A 620 5.26 2.12 34.35
C MET A 620 5.40 1.35 35.67
N GLU A 621 4.33 1.28 36.47
CA GLU A 621 4.29 0.51 37.72
C GLU A 621 4.19 -1.01 37.45
N GLY A 622 3.41 -1.41 36.44
CA GLY A 622 3.27 -2.81 36.04
C GLY A 622 4.62 -3.48 35.74
N LYS A 623 5.52 -2.78 35.04
CA LYS A 623 6.88 -3.26 34.77
C LYS A 623 7.80 -3.35 35.98
N LYS A 624 7.52 -2.64 37.08
CA LYS A 624 8.30 -2.77 38.33
C LYS A 624 7.94 -4.06 39.08
N SER A 625 6.79 -4.67 38.78
CA SER A 625 6.27 -5.87 39.45
C SER A 625 6.57 -7.18 38.71
N SER A 626 6.95 -7.11 37.44
CA SER A 626 7.48 -8.21 36.62
C SER A 626 9.00 -8.26 36.69
#